data_AF-A0A6N3CEZ6-F1
#
_entry.id   AF-A0A6N3CEZ6-F1
#
_cell.length_a   1.000
_cell.length_b   1.000
_cell.length_c   1.000
_cell.angle_alpha   90.00
_cell.angle_beta   90.00
_cell.angle_gamma   90.00
#
_symmetry.space_group_name_H-M   'P 1'
#
loop_
_entity.id
_entity.type
_entity.pdbx_description
1 polymer ?
#
loop_
_entity_poly.entity_id
_entity_poly.type
_entity_poly.pdbx_seq_one_letter_code
_entity_poly.pdbx_strand_id
1 'polypeptide(L)' 'MTDKELNKIADLINEHVTFAELEDFKHLEERVDRIVWVKNQIAKLDKGEILL' A
#
# COMPACT_ATOMS: atom_id res chain seq x y z
N MET A 1 -0.87 -14.31 1.64
CA MET A 1 -0.57 -13.15 2.50
C MET A 1 -1.59 -13.08 3.62
N THR A 2 -1.17 -12.96 4.86
CA THR A 2 -2.02 -12.72 6.03
C THR A 2 -2.23 -11.20 6.22
N ASP A 3 -3.22 -10.80 7.01
CA ASP A 3 -3.47 -9.38 7.30
C ASP A 3 -2.26 -8.71 7.98
N LYS A 4 -1.49 -9.47 8.77
CA LYS A 4 -0.25 -9.01 9.38
C LYS A 4 0.84 -8.72 8.34
N GLU A 5 0.94 -9.53 7.29
CA GLU A 5 1.89 -9.31 6.19
C GLU A 5 1.48 -8.11 5.34
N LEU A 6 0.18 -7.92 5.12
CA LEU A 6 -0.35 -6.74 4.42
C LEU A 6 -0.02 -5.45 5.17
N ASN A 7 -0.23 -5.41 6.49
CA ASN A 7 0.10 -4.24 7.30
C ASN A 7 1.60 -3.92 7.29
N LYS A 8 2.47 -4.94 7.41
CA LYS A 8 3.93 -4.73 7.32
C LYS A 8 4.37 -4.15 5.99
N ILE A 9 3.76 -4.61 4.89
CA ILE A 9 4.09 -4.10 3.56
C ILE A 9 3.52 -2.70 3.39
N ALA A 10 2.31 -2.44 3.91
CA ALA A 10 1.74 -1.09 3.94
C ALA A 10 2.61 -0.13 4.75
N ASP A 11 3.20 -0.54 5.88
CA ASP A 11 4.13 0.27 6.67
C ASP A 11 5.45 0.54 5.91
N LEU A 12 5.98 -0.44 5.18
CA LEU A 12 7.16 -0.23 4.32
C LEU A 12 6.85 0.68 3.13
N ILE A 13 5.65 0.56 2.58
CA ILE A 13 5.13 1.46 1.55
C ILE A 13 4.93 2.86 2.16
N ASN A 14 4.45 2.99 3.40
CA ASN A 14 4.22 4.25 4.12
C ASN A 14 5.46 5.15 4.16
N GLU A 15 6.65 4.56 4.31
CA GLU A 15 7.92 5.30 4.26
C GLU A 15 8.18 5.95 2.88
N HIS A 16 7.47 5.53 1.84
CA HIS A 16 7.64 5.93 0.45
C HIS A 16 6.39 6.50 -0.25
N VAL A 17 5.21 6.47 0.38
CA VAL A 17 3.94 6.96 -0.21
C VAL A 17 3.42 8.20 0.49
N THR A 18 2.60 8.95 -0.24
CA THR A 18 2.02 10.19 0.27
C THR A 18 0.99 9.91 1.36
N PHE A 19 0.82 10.89 2.28
CA PHE A 19 -0.17 10.80 3.37
C PHE A 19 -1.60 10.52 2.87
N ALA A 20 -1.95 11.00 1.66
CA ALA A 20 -3.26 10.78 1.06
C ALA A 20 -3.50 9.30 0.70
N GLU A 21 -2.51 8.62 0.12
CA GLU A 21 -2.65 7.22 -0.30
C GLU A 21 -2.75 6.26 0.89
N LEU A 22 -2.12 6.60 2.02
CA LEU A 22 -2.29 5.87 3.28
C LEU A 22 -3.67 6.03 3.88
N GLU A 23 -4.24 7.23 3.75
CA GLU A 23 -5.60 7.46 4.21
C GLU A 23 -6.55 6.60 3.39
N ASP A 24 -6.37 6.49 2.08
CA ASP A 24 -7.13 5.55 1.24
C ASP A 24 -7.03 4.11 1.75
N PHE A 25 -5.82 3.64 2.10
CA PHE A 25 -5.61 2.28 2.61
C PHE A 25 -6.38 1.99 3.90
N LYS A 26 -6.46 2.96 4.83
CA LYS A 26 -7.20 2.79 6.11
C LYS A 26 -8.70 2.65 5.91
N HIS A 27 -9.24 3.18 4.81
CA HIS A 27 -10.66 3.11 4.48
C HIS A 27 -11.04 1.85 3.69
N LEU A 28 -10.06 0.99 3.34
CA LEU A 28 -10.33 -0.29 2.66
C LEU A 28 -10.77 -1.35 3.66
N GLU A 29 -12.09 -1.58 3.72
CA GLU A 29 -12.68 -2.60 4.62
C GLU A 29 -12.45 -4.02 4.10
N GLU A 30 -12.49 -4.21 2.78
CA GLU A 30 -12.30 -5.53 2.19
C GLU A 30 -10.83 -5.92 2.10
N ARG A 31 -10.55 -7.17 2.47
CA ARG A 31 -9.20 -7.74 2.37
C ARG A 31 -8.70 -7.81 0.92
N VAL A 32 -9.60 -8.02 -0.05
CA VAL A 32 -9.25 -8.06 -1.47
C VAL A 32 -8.74 -6.69 -1.91
N ASP A 33 -9.42 -5.62 -1.53
CA ASP A 33 -9.02 -4.25 -1.89
C ASP A 33 -7.68 -3.88 -1.26
N ARG A 34 -7.44 -4.25 0.00
CA ARG A 34 -6.14 -4.06 0.66
C ARG A 34 -5.00 -4.76 -0.08
N ILE A 35 -5.23 -5.98 -0.59
CA ILE A 35 -4.24 -6.72 -1.39
C ILE A 35 -3.98 -6.02 -2.73
N VAL A 36 -5.03 -5.55 -3.41
CA VAL A 36 -4.91 -4.84 -4.69
C VAL A 36 -4.14 -3.54 -4.51
N TRP A 37 -4.47 -2.75 -3.48
CA TRP A 37 -3.77 -1.51 -3.17
C TRP A 37 -2.28 -1.76 -2.94
N VAL A 38 -1.92 -2.72 -2.07
CA VAL A 38 -0.51 -3.06 -1.80
C VAL A 38 0.23 -3.46 -3.07
N LYS A 39 -0.38 -4.28 -3.94
CA LYS A 39 0.24 -4.68 -5.22
C LYS A 39 0.47 -3.50 -6.14
N ASN A 40 -0.47 -2.55 -6.19
CA ASN A 40 -0.33 -1.35 -7.01
C ASN A 40 0.83 -0.48 -6.52
N GLN A 41 0.99 -0.33 -5.20
CA GLN A 41 2.08 0.43 -4.62
C GLN A 41 3.44 -0.21 -4.87
N ILE A 42 3.56 -1.54 -4.73
CA ILE A 42 4.77 -2.28 -5.11
C ILE A 42 5.10 -2.05 -6.59
N ALA A 43 4.11 -2.13 -7.48
CA ALA A 43 4.32 -1.94 -8.91
C ALA A 43 4.76 -0.51 -9.29
N LYS A 44 4.33 0.51 -8.54
CA LYS A 44 4.79 1.90 -8.71
C LYS A 44 6.25 2.05 -8.26
N LEU A 45 6.60 1.47 -7.11
CA LEU A 45 7.98 1.44 -6.61
C LEU A 45 8.93 0.73 -7.59
N ASP A 46 8.54 -0.43 -8.12
CA ASP A 46 9.32 -1.18 -9.12
C ASP A 46 9.57 -0.38 -10.41
N LYS A 47 8.64 0.51 -10.77
CA LYS A 47 8.78 1.40 -11.94
C LYS A 47 9.63 2.63 -11.67
N GLY A 48 10.08 2.84 -10.44
CA GLY A 48 10.76 4.07 -10.03
C GLY A 48 9.86 5.30 -10.08
N GLU A 49 8.53 5.12 -10.11
CA GLU A 49 7.57 6.20 -9.89
C GLU A 49 7.66 6.53 -8.39
N ILE A 50 8.55 7.48 -8.05
CA ILE A 50 8.56 8.05 -6.71
C ILE A 50 7.18 8.68 -6.51
N LEU A 51 6.46 8.17 -5.52
CA LEU A 51 5.16 8.66 -5.09
C LEU A 51 5.37 9.95 -4.30
N LEU A 52 5.60 11.03 -5.03
CA LEU A 52 5.67 12.40 -4.53
C LEU A 52 4.26 12.95 -4.23
#